data_AF-A0A8S2QZE4-F1
#
_entry.id   AF-A0A8S2QZE4-F1
#
_cell.length_a   1.000
_cell.length_b   1.000
_cell.length_c   1.000
_cell.angle_alpha   90.00
_cell.angle_beta   90.00
_cell.angle_gamma   90.00
#
_symmetry.space_group_name_H-M   'P 1'
#
loop_
_entity.id
_entity.type
_entity.pdbx_description
1 polymer ?
#
loop_
_entity_poly.entity_id
_entity_poly.type
_entity_poly.pdbx_seq_one_letter_code
_entity_poly.pdbx_strand_id
1 'polypeptide(L)'
;MEDRVTLRISYQLMTNWLRHKIITKQQVIQTFQRIVQVVDQQNVDNAEYRSMATNLDQNIAFQAALELVLDVDKNPNGYTELILHWRRR
;
A
#
# COMPACT_ATOMS: atom_id res chain seq x y z
N MET A 1 9.60 -8.92 10.79
CA MET A 1 10.57 -8.09 10.05
C MET A 1 9.99 -7.93 8.66
N GLU A 2 9.67 -6.71 8.27
CA GLU A 2 9.15 -6.40 6.93
C GLU A 2 10.24 -5.68 6.14
N ASP A 3 10.34 -6.03 4.86
CA ASP A 3 11.32 -5.53 3.90
C ASP A 3 10.69 -5.46 2.51
N ARG A 4 11.47 -5.13 1.49
CA ARG A 4 10.95 -5.03 0.12
C ARG A 4 10.52 -6.37 -0.47
N VAL A 5 11.08 -7.49 0.01
CA VAL A 5 10.75 -8.83 -0.50
C VAL A 5 9.39 -9.27 0.03
N THR A 6 9.18 -9.14 1.33
CA THR A 6 7.89 -9.40 2.00
C THR A 6 6.77 -8.49 1.45
N LEU A 7 7.07 -7.21 1.22
CA LEU A 7 6.16 -6.30 0.53
C LEU A 7 5.84 -6.77 -0.90
N ARG A 8 6.87 -7.13 -1.68
CA ARG A 8 6.73 -7.61 -3.06
C ARG A 8 5.79 -8.81 -3.16
N ILE A 9 5.96 -9.79 -2.30
CA ILE A 9 5.11 -10.99 -2.25
C ILE A 9 3.66 -10.58 -1.95
N SER A 10 3.46 -9.77 -0.90
CA SER A 10 2.14 -9.40 -0.41
C SER A 10 1.32 -8.63 -1.45
N TYR A 11 1.91 -7.61 -2.09
CA TYR A 11 1.17 -6.81 -3.05
C TYR A 11 0.94 -7.58 -4.37
N GLN A 12 1.91 -8.39 -4.83
CA GLN A 12 1.75 -9.21 -6.03
C GLN A 12 0.65 -10.28 -5.87
N LEU A 13 0.47 -10.82 -4.65
CA LEU A 13 -0.65 -11.71 -4.34
C LEU A 13 -1.99 -10.98 -4.53
N MET A 14 -2.15 -9.78 -3.95
CA MET A 14 -3.37 -9.00 -4.08
C MET A 14 -3.67 -8.61 -5.53
N THR A 15 -2.63 -8.20 -6.25
CA THR A 15 -2.65 -7.94 -7.68
C THR A 15 -3.10 -9.16 -8.49
N ASN A 16 -2.57 -10.34 -8.18
CA ASN A 16 -2.96 -11.58 -8.81
C ASN A 16 -4.45 -11.89 -8.55
N TRP A 17 -4.91 -11.71 -7.31
CA TRP A 17 -6.32 -11.88 -6.96
C TRP A 17 -7.24 -10.88 -7.69
N LEU A 18 -6.83 -9.63 -7.87
CA LEU A 18 -7.55 -8.66 -8.70
C LEU A 18 -7.62 -9.09 -10.16
N ARG A 19 -6.49 -9.55 -10.72
CA ARG A 19 -6.41 -10.03 -12.11
C ARG A 19 -7.36 -11.21 -12.36
N HIS A 20 -7.43 -12.13 -11.41
CA HIS A 20 -8.29 -13.31 -11.48
C HIS A 20 -9.69 -13.10 -10.89
N LYS A 21 -10.05 -11.86 -10.56
CA LYS A 21 -11.38 -11.46 -10.06
C LYS A 21 -11.81 -12.20 -8.76
N ILE A 22 -10.83 -12.60 -7.95
CA ILE A 22 -11.07 -13.16 -6.60
C ILE A 22 -11.49 -12.04 -5.64
N ILE A 23 -10.94 -10.83 -5.85
CA ILE A 23 -11.29 -9.60 -5.13
C ILE A 23 -11.54 -8.47 -6.13
N THR A 24 -12.20 -7.41 -5.67
CA THR A 24 -12.50 -6.21 -6.45
C THR A 24 -11.64 -5.02 -6.02
N LYS A 25 -11.47 -4.03 -6.92
CA LYS A 25 -10.76 -2.78 -6.60
C LYS A 25 -11.39 -2.06 -5.41
N GLN A 26 -12.72 -2.04 -5.33
CA GLN A 26 -13.45 -1.43 -4.23
C GLN A 26 -13.14 -2.13 -2.90
N GLN A 27 -13.11 -3.46 -2.86
CA GLN A 27 -12.73 -4.22 -1.66
C GLN A 27 -11.30 -3.89 -1.19
N VAL A 28 -10.36 -3.74 -2.13
CA VAL A 28 -8.98 -3.33 -1.80
C VAL A 28 -8.96 -1.94 -1.15
N ILE A 29 -9.60 -0.95 -1.78
CA ILE A 29 -9.64 0.43 -1.27
C ILE A 29 -10.28 0.47 0.12
N GLN A 30 -11.45 -0.14 0.30
CA GLN A 30 -12.15 -0.19 1.59
C GLN A 30 -11.33 -0.88 2.67
N THR A 31 -10.62 -1.96 2.32
CA THR A 31 -9.77 -2.68 3.26
C THR A 31 -8.58 -1.81 3.67
N PHE A 32 -7.94 -1.12 2.73
CA PHE A 32 -6.82 -0.22 3.01
C PHE A 32 -7.26 0.93 3.93
N GLN A 33 -8.42 1.54 3.67
CA GLN A 33 -9.00 2.58 4.52
C GLN A 33 -9.22 2.10 5.96
N ARG A 34 -9.69 0.87 6.15
CA ARG A 34 -9.88 0.27 7.47
C ARG A 34 -8.56 -0.04 8.17
N ILE A 35 -7.59 -0.59 7.44
CA ILE A 35 -6.28 -0.97 7.99
C ILE A 35 -5.44 0.25 8.36
N VAL A 36 -5.62 1.38 7.68
CA VAL A 36 -4.85 2.60 7.97
C VAL A 36 -5.01 3.03 9.43
N GLN A 37 -6.22 2.90 10.00
CA GLN A 37 -6.50 3.24 11.39
C GLN A 37 -5.76 2.32 12.37
N VAL A 38 -5.64 1.05 12.01
CA VAL A 38 -4.88 0.06 12.80
C VAL A 38 -3.40 0.41 12.79
N VAL A 39 -2.84 0.75 11.63
CA VAL A 39 -1.43 1.16 11.50
C VAL A 39 -1.17 2.46 12.25
N ASP A 40 -2.07 3.43 12.16
CA ASP A 40 -1.96 4.69 12.92
C ASP A 40 -1.92 4.41 14.43
N GLN A 41 -2.81 3.56 14.94
CA GLN A 41 -2.86 3.17 16.35
C GLN A 41 -1.59 2.43 16.80
N GLN A 42 -1.05 1.55 15.95
CA GLN A 42 0.19 0.81 16.23
C GLN A 42 1.42 1.74 16.34
N ASN A 43 1.36 2.93 15.75
CA ASN A 43 2.46 3.89 15.73
C ASN A 43 2.24 5.10 16.64
N VAL A 44 1.22 5.08 17.52
CA VAL A 44 0.85 6.23 18.36
C VAL A 44 1.98 6.70 19.28
N ASP A 45 2.85 5.78 19.73
CA ASP A 45 3.96 6.08 20.64
C ASP A 45 5.21 6.61 19.91
N ASN A 46 5.20 6.67 18.58
CA ASN A 46 6.32 7.17 17.79
C ASN A 46 6.15 8.66 17.49
N ALA A 47 6.97 9.50 18.13
CA ALA A 47 6.93 10.96 18.00
C ALA A 47 7.20 11.48 16.57
N GLU A 48 7.89 10.72 15.72
CA GLU A 48 8.15 11.10 14.33
C GLU A 48 7.04 10.64 13.37
N TYR A 49 6.13 9.80 13.84
CA TYR A 49 5.06 9.25 13.02
C TYR A 49 3.99 10.30 12.72
N ARG A 50 3.50 10.29 11.49
CA ARG A 50 2.39 11.14 11.04
C ARG A 50 1.22 10.25 10.62
N SER A 51 0.09 10.38 11.33
CA SER A 51 -1.13 9.62 11.05
C SER A 51 -1.54 9.75 9.59
N MET A 52 -1.82 8.61 8.96
CA MET A 52 -2.28 8.54 7.59
C MET A 52 -3.79 8.78 7.48
N ALA A 53 -4.57 8.40 8.49
CA ALA A 53 -6.03 8.49 8.47
C ALA A 53 -6.56 9.92 8.37
N THR A 54 -5.75 10.92 8.72
CA THR A 54 -6.19 12.33 8.76
C THR A 54 -6.58 12.86 7.36
N ASN A 55 -5.85 12.45 6.31
CA ASN A 55 -6.16 12.82 4.93
C ASN A 55 -5.62 11.76 3.95
N LEU A 56 -6.44 10.77 3.62
CA LEU A 56 -6.01 9.65 2.78
C LEU A 56 -5.70 10.04 1.34
N ASP A 57 -6.42 11.00 0.78
CA ASP A 57 -6.25 11.42 -0.61
C ASP A 57 -4.91 12.13 -0.83
N GLN A 58 -4.44 12.89 0.17
CA GLN A 58 -3.16 13.59 0.13
C GLN A 58 -2.01 12.83 0.81
N ASN A 59 -2.29 11.70 1.47
CA ASN A 59 -1.25 10.95 2.17
C ASN A 59 -0.38 10.14 1.20
N ILE A 60 0.88 10.55 1.08
CA ILE A 60 1.85 9.96 0.15
C ILE A 60 2.04 8.45 0.40
N ALA A 61 2.11 8.01 1.66
CA ALA A 61 2.32 6.60 2.01
C ALA A 61 1.10 5.73 1.66
N PHE A 62 -0.11 6.23 1.94
CA PHE A 62 -1.35 5.56 1.58
C PHE A 62 -1.51 5.43 0.05
N GLN A 63 -1.24 6.51 -0.69
CA GLN A 63 -1.28 6.51 -2.15
C GLN A 63 -0.24 5.57 -2.75
N ALA A 64 0.98 5.51 -2.18
CA ALA A 64 2.01 4.56 -2.59
C ALA A 64 1.55 3.10 -2.42
N ALA A 65 0.93 2.80 -1.27
CA ALA A 65 0.44 1.45 -0.97
C ALA A 65 -0.69 1.02 -1.93
N LEU A 66 -1.62 1.92 -2.25
CA LEU A 66 -2.67 1.64 -3.25
C LEU A 66 -2.09 1.47 -4.66
N GLU A 67 -1.15 2.32 -5.06
CA GLU A 67 -0.55 2.25 -6.40
C GLU A 67 0.20 0.94 -6.63
N LEU A 68 0.88 0.39 -5.61
CA LEU A 68 1.51 -0.92 -5.69
C LEU A 68 0.51 -2.02 -6.10
N VAL A 69 -0.70 -2.02 -5.53
CA VAL A 69 -1.70 -3.06 -5.78
C VAL A 69 -2.56 -2.79 -7.02
N LEU A 70 -2.91 -1.52 -7.28
CA LEU A 70 -3.86 -1.14 -8.32
C LEU A 70 -3.19 -0.84 -9.67
N ASP A 71 -1.90 -0.48 -9.68
CA ASP A 71 -1.16 -0.03 -10.87
C ASP A 71 0.02 -0.95 -11.19
N VAL A 72 -0.35 -2.18 -11.53
CA VAL A 72 0.57 -3.31 -11.73
C VAL A 72 1.52 -3.09 -12.91
N ASP A 73 1.02 -2.44 -13.96
CA ASP A 73 1.74 -2.24 -15.21
C ASP A 73 2.96 -1.31 -15.04
N LYS A 74 2.96 -0.47 -14.00
CA LYS A 74 4.09 0.39 -13.64
C LYS A 74 5.26 -0.34 -12.98
N ASN A 75 5.07 -1.58 -12.54
CA ASN A 75 6.08 -2.36 -11.82
C ASN A 75 6.55 -3.58 -12.64
N PRO A 76 7.52 -3.42 -13.56
CA PRO A 76 8.10 -4.56 -14.27
C PRO A 76 8.60 -5.62 -13.28
N ASN A 77 8.31 -6.88 -13.58
CA ASN A 77 8.63 -8.05 -12.75
C ASN A 77 8.03 -8.02 -11.34
N GLY A 78 7.12 -7.08 -11.04
CA GLY A 78 6.59 -6.90 -9.71
C GLY A 78 7.60 -6.32 -8.70
N TYR A 79 8.61 -5.59 -9.15
CA TYR A 79 9.47 -4.82 -8.23
C TYR A 79 8.66 -3.71 -7.50
N THR A 80 9.16 -3.25 -6.35
CA THR A 80 8.50 -2.20 -5.54
C THR A 80 9.21 -0.85 -5.67
N GLU A 81 10.46 -0.90 -6.09
CA GLU A 81 11.43 0.18 -6.06
C GLU A 81 11.00 1.38 -6.89
N LEU A 82 10.41 1.16 -8.08
CA LEU A 82 9.99 2.25 -8.96
C LEU A 82 8.96 3.17 -8.28
N ILE A 83 7.89 2.58 -7.75
CA ILE A 83 6.86 3.36 -7.03
C ILE A 83 7.42 3.92 -5.73
N LEU A 84 8.12 3.11 -4.93
CA LEU A 84 8.60 3.56 -3.62
C LEU A 84 9.64 4.68 -3.73
N HIS A 85 10.57 4.60 -4.68
CA HIS A 85 11.53 5.68 -4.91
C HIS A 85 10.85 6.94 -5.46
N TRP A 86 9.87 6.81 -6.36
CA TRP A 86 9.14 7.96 -6.88
C TRP A 86 8.32 8.66 -5.78
N ARG A 87 7.62 7.91 -4.94
CA ARG A 87 6.80 8.44 -3.84
C ARG A 87 7.62 9.01 -2.68
N ARG A 88 8.88 8.62 -2.53
CA ARG A 88 9.75 9.08 -1.44
C ARG A 88 10.58 10.32 -1.78
N ARG A 89 10.75 10.65 -3.07
CA ARG A 89 11.42 11.87 -3.52
C ARG A 89 10.58 13.11 -3.20
#